data_AF-A0AAP6ELK7-F1
#
_entry.id   AF-A0AAP6ELK7-F1
#
_cell.length_a   1.000
_cell.length_b   1.000
_cell.length_c   1.000
_cell.angle_alpha   90.00
_cell.angle_beta   90.00
_cell.angle_gamma   90.00
#
_symmetry.space_group_name_H-M   'P 1'
#
loop_
_entity.id
_entity.type
_entity.pdbx_description
1 polymer ?
#
loop_
_entity_poly.entity_id
_entity_poly.type
_entity_poly.pdbx_seq_one_letter_code
_entity_poly.pdbx_strand_id
1 'polypeptide(L)'
;MAAVMVLGVGAGALADTGDVTGTAAFMLAGWLVAVVALGAMRHGRVAYAEEEARLRATRERLRIARELHDVIGHTMSMIHVQASSALHRLHKDPGQAQEALAAIKQGSKEGLRELRATLGVLRQVDEEAPTAPAPGLAGIGDLVASASRAGMDVRVERSGAGSPLRSR
;
A
#
# COMPACT_ATOMS: atom_id res chain seq x y z
N MET A 1 37.57 21.58 -6.11
CA MET A 1 38.79 20.90 -6.61
C MET A 1 39.95 21.89 -6.77
N ALA A 2 39.83 22.97 -7.55
CA ALA A 2 40.91 23.95 -7.75
C ALA A 2 41.23 24.83 -6.51
N ALA A 3 40.25 25.18 -5.68
CA ALA A 3 40.47 26.09 -4.54
C ALA A 3 41.25 25.47 -3.37
N VAL A 4 41.19 24.13 -3.19
CA VAL A 4 41.95 23.43 -2.15
C VAL A 4 43.40 23.18 -2.59
N MET A 5 43.66 23.10 -3.90
CA MET A 5 45.01 22.97 -4.45
C MET A 5 45.89 24.19 -4.16
N VAL A 6 45.33 25.40 -4.17
CA VAL A 6 46.10 26.64 -3.98
C VAL A 6 46.55 26.82 -2.53
N LEU A 7 45.76 26.38 -1.55
CA LEU A 7 46.11 26.50 -0.13
C LEU A 7 47.17 25.51 0.33
N GLY A 8 47.25 24.31 -0.29
CA GLY A 8 48.30 23.33 0.01
C GLY A 8 49.69 23.77 -0.47
N VAL A 9 49.76 24.48 -1.60
CA VAL A 9 51.02 25.01 -2.15
C VAL A 9 51.52 26.24 -1.35
N GLY A 10 50.61 27.05 -0.82
CA GLY A 10 50.96 28.24 -0.01
C GLY A 10 51.54 27.90 1.37
N ALA A 11 51.08 26.83 2.01
CA ALA A 11 51.59 26.41 3.33
C ALA A 11 52.98 25.74 3.25
N GLY A 12 53.28 25.05 2.14
CA GLY A 12 54.60 24.46 1.90
C GLY A 12 55.70 25.48 1.54
N ALA A 13 55.32 26.68 1.10
CA ALA A 13 56.27 27.73 0.71
C ALA A 13 56.70 28.65 1.89
N LEU A 14 55.99 28.61 3.03
CA LEU A 14 56.30 29.39 4.23
C LEU A 14 57.06 28.59 5.31
N ALA A 15 57.04 27.25 5.22
CA ALA A 15 57.89 26.39 6.02
C ALA A 15 59.12 26.03 5.20
N ASP A 16 60.28 26.61 5.54
CA ASP A 16 61.59 26.29 4.96
C ASP A 16 61.94 24.81 5.16
N THR A 17 61.43 23.94 4.28
CA THR A 17 61.80 22.53 4.20
C THR A 17 61.73 22.13 2.73
N GLY A 18 62.90 21.98 2.09
CA GLY A 18 63.04 21.46 0.73
C GLY A 18 62.67 19.98 0.58
N ASP A 19 61.71 19.49 1.36
CA ASP A 19 61.28 18.10 1.39
C ASP A 19 59.93 17.95 0.66
N VAL A 20 60.02 17.61 -0.62
CA VAL A 20 58.87 17.27 -1.50
C VAL A 20 57.98 16.18 -0.86
N THR A 21 58.55 15.36 0.03
CA THR A 21 57.83 14.32 0.78
C THR A 21 56.78 14.91 1.73
N GLY A 22 57.07 16.05 2.39
CA GLY A 22 56.14 16.70 3.31
C GLY A 22 54.93 17.29 2.60
N THR A 23 55.15 18.02 1.50
CA THR A 23 54.06 18.60 0.68
C THR A 23 53.19 17.51 0.05
N ALA A 24 53.80 16.43 -0.44
CA ALA A 24 53.07 15.27 -0.94
C ALA A 24 52.23 14.58 0.14
N ALA A 25 52.78 14.41 1.36
CA ALA A 25 52.06 13.82 2.49
C ALA A 25 50.84 14.67 2.90
N PHE A 26 50.96 16.00 2.92
CA PHE A 26 49.83 16.90 3.20
C PHE A 26 48.75 16.83 2.11
N MET A 27 49.13 16.79 0.83
CA MET A 27 48.17 16.64 -0.26
C MET A 27 47.44 15.29 -0.22
N LEU A 28 48.15 14.20 0.07
CA LEU A 28 47.56 12.88 0.24
C LEU A 28 46.61 12.82 1.44
N ALA A 29 47.00 13.41 2.58
CA ALA A 29 46.13 13.50 3.75
C ALA A 29 44.87 14.32 3.46
N GLY A 30 45.00 15.47 2.79
CA GLY A 30 43.85 16.30 2.38
C GLY A 30 42.94 15.59 1.37
N TRP A 31 43.52 14.87 0.41
CA TRP A 31 42.77 14.06 -0.55
C TRP A 31 42.02 12.92 0.14
N LEU A 32 42.67 12.21 1.07
CA LEU A 32 42.06 11.15 1.86
C LEU A 32 40.89 11.68 2.70
N VAL A 33 41.06 12.82 3.39
CA VAL A 33 39.98 13.49 4.12
C VAL A 33 38.83 13.88 3.19
N ALA A 34 39.14 14.44 2.02
CA ALA A 34 38.12 14.83 1.04
C ALA A 34 37.33 13.63 0.51
N VAL A 35 37.99 12.51 0.23
CA VAL A 35 37.35 11.26 -0.21
C VAL A 35 36.46 10.68 0.88
N VAL A 36 36.95 10.63 2.13
CA VAL A 36 36.16 10.16 3.29
C VAL A 36 34.96 11.06 3.53
N ALA A 37 35.13 12.38 3.51
CA ALA A 37 34.04 13.34 3.69
C ALA A 37 32.98 13.23 2.58
N LEU A 38 33.41 13.06 1.32
CA LEU A 38 32.50 12.87 0.20
C LEU A 38 31.74 11.54 0.29
N GLY A 39 32.41 10.46 0.72
CA GLY A 39 31.80 9.17 0.99
C GLY A 39 30.76 9.23 2.10
N ALA A 40 31.11 9.85 3.24
CA ALA A 40 30.21 10.04 4.38
C ALA A 40 28.98 10.89 4.01
N MET A 41 29.16 11.98 3.26
CA MET A 41 28.04 12.79 2.76
C MET A 41 27.11 12.01 1.82
N ARG A 42 27.65 11.18 0.93
CA ARG A 42 26.85 10.34 0.04
C ARG A 42 26.07 9.28 0.82
N HIS A 43 26.70 8.60 1.77
CA HIS A 43 26.03 7.61 2.63
C HIS A 43 24.91 8.24 3.46
N GLY A 44 25.14 9.41 4.06
CA GLY A 44 24.11 10.13 4.82
C GLY A 44 22.90 10.51 3.95
N ARG A 45 23.13 10.95 2.71
CA ARG A 45 22.04 11.28 1.77
C ARG A 45 21.21 10.08 1.35
N VAL A 46 21.85 8.94 1.08
CA VAL A 46 21.14 7.71 0.72
C VAL A 46 20.31 7.21 1.89
N ALA A 47 20.90 7.14 3.09
CA ALA A 47 20.18 6.73 4.29
C ALA A 47 18.96 7.62 4.59
N TYR A 48 19.13 8.94 4.47
CA TYR A 48 18.04 9.89 4.66
C TYR A 48 16.93 9.72 3.62
N ALA A 49 17.28 9.52 2.34
CA ALA A 49 16.30 9.31 1.28
C ALA A 49 15.51 8.00 1.47
N GLU A 50 16.16 6.92 1.92
CA GLU A 50 15.49 5.66 2.24
C GLU A 50 14.52 5.81 3.42
N GLU A 51 14.94 6.48 4.48
CA GLU A 51 14.09 6.72 5.65
C GLU A 51 12.89 7.60 5.28
N GLU A 52 13.11 8.64 4.48
CA GLU A 52 12.04 9.49 3.99
C GLU A 52 11.05 8.71 3.11
N ALA A 53 11.53 7.83 2.23
CA ALA A 53 10.69 6.95 1.43
C ALA A 53 9.84 6.00 2.29
N ARG A 54 10.43 5.39 3.34
CA ARG A 54 9.71 4.53 4.30
C ARG A 54 8.64 5.30 5.07
N LEU A 55 8.95 6.52 5.50
CA LEU A 55 7.99 7.39 6.19
C LEU A 55 6.85 7.80 5.27
N ARG A 56 7.13 8.16 4.02
CA ARG A 56 6.10 8.47 3.01
C ARG A 56 5.18 7.27 2.76
N ALA A 57 5.74 6.07 2.58
CA ALA A 57 4.96 4.84 2.40
C ALA A 57 4.06 4.54 3.62
N THR A 58 4.58 4.67 4.83
CA THR A 58 3.80 4.47 6.06
C THR A 58 2.66 5.49 6.19
N ARG A 59 2.91 6.77 5.89
CA ARG A 59 1.86 7.81 5.89
C ARG A 59 0.78 7.53 4.86
N GLU A 60 1.15 7.04 3.68
CA GLU A 60 0.19 6.65 2.64
C GLU A 60 -0.72 5.54 3.12
N ARG A 61 -0.16 4.46 3.69
CA ARG A 61 -0.93 3.34 4.24
C ARG A 61 -1.92 3.78 5.32
N LEU A 62 -1.53 4.69 6.21
CA LEU A 62 -2.42 5.25 7.24
C LEU A 62 -3.50 6.19 6.67
N ARG A 63 -3.24 6.86 5.55
CA ARG A 63 -4.24 7.66 4.85
C ARG A 63 -5.29 6.77 4.20
N ILE A 64 -4.84 5.77 3.43
CA ILE A 64 -5.70 4.76 2.81
C ILE A 64 -6.58 4.07 3.86
N ALA A 65 -6.00 3.64 4.98
CA ALA A 65 -6.76 3.00 6.05
C ALA A 65 -7.89 3.89 6.60
N ARG A 66 -7.66 5.21 6.71
CA ARG A 66 -8.69 6.17 7.15
C ARG A 66 -9.76 6.39 6.08
N GLU A 67 -9.37 6.60 4.83
CA GLU A 67 -10.33 6.74 3.73
C GLU A 67 -11.24 5.51 3.61
N LEU A 68 -10.67 4.31 3.75
CA LEU A 68 -11.43 3.06 3.80
C LEU A 68 -12.33 2.99 5.04
N HIS A 69 -11.82 3.36 6.21
CA HIS A 69 -12.61 3.36 7.44
C HIS A 69 -13.79 4.34 7.38
N ASP A 70 -13.61 5.51 6.78
CA ASP A 70 -14.67 6.52 6.65
C ASP A 70 -15.79 6.02 5.73
N VAL A 71 -15.44 5.46 4.57
CA VAL A 71 -16.43 4.87 3.63
C VAL A 71 -17.17 3.69 4.27
N ILE A 72 -16.45 2.79 4.93
CA ILE A 72 -17.05 1.62 5.59
C ILE A 72 -17.91 2.06 6.79
N GLY A 73 -17.41 2.95 7.63
CA GLY A 73 -18.11 3.45 8.81
C GLY A 73 -19.41 4.13 8.40
N HIS A 74 -19.35 5.03 7.43
CA HIS A 74 -20.52 5.74 6.93
C HIS A 74 -21.57 4.79 6.36
N THR A 75 -21.17 3.86 5.48
CA THR A 75 -22.10 2.90 4.87
C THR A 75 -22.72 1.97 5.91
N MET A 76 -21.94 1.48 6.88
CA MET A 76 -22.45 0.64 7.97
C MET A 76 -23.44 1.39 8.87
N SER A 77 -23.15 2.66 9.24
CA SER A 77 -24.09 3.47 10.03
C SER A 77 -25.40 3.71 9.28
N MET A 78 -25.36 4.02 7.98
CA MET A 78 -26.56 4.20 7.16
C MET A 78 -27.39 2.90 7.09
N ILE A 79 -26.74 1.76 6.84
CA ILE A 79 -27.39 0.45 6.81
C ILE A 79 -28.04 0.14 8.15
N HIS A 80 -27.35 0.42 9.27
CA HIS A 80 -27.87 0.16 10.61
C HIS A 80 -29.14 0.98 10.91
N VAL A 81 -29.15 2.28 10.59
CA VAL A 81 -30.31 3.15 10.79
C VAL A 81 -31.49 2.69 9.93
N GLN A 82 -31.24 2.39 8.65
CA GLN A 82 -32.28 1.90 7.74
C GLN A 82 -32.84 0.54 8.17
N ALA A 83 -31.99 -0.38 8.63
CA ALA A 83 -32.40 -1.69 9.10
C ALA A 83 -33.26 -1.59 10.36
N SER A 84 -32.86 -0.73 11.30
CA SER A 84 -33.62 -0.47 12.53
C SER A 84 -34.99 0.13 12.21
N SER A 85 -35.06 1.07 11.26
CA SER A 85 -36.32 1.65 10.79
C SER A 85 -37.22 0.61 10.12
N ALA A 86 -36.66 -0.23 9.24
CA ALA A 86 -37.39 -1.31 8.56
C ALA A 86 -37.99 -2.29 9.57
N LEU A 87 -37.21 -2.72 10.58
CA LEU A 87 -37.68 -3.62 11.63
C LEU A 87 -38.80 -2.99 12.48
N HIS A 88 -38.69 -1.70 12.82
CA HIS A 88 -39.72 -1.01 13.58
C HIS A 88 -41.05 -0.90 12.84
N ARG A 89 -40.99 -0.80 11.51
CA ARG A 89 -42.16 -0.57 10.63
C ARG A 89 -42.71 -1.84 9.98
N LEU A 90 -42.01 -2.97 10.07
CA LEU A 90 -42.31 -4.20 9.34
C LEU A 90 -43.78 -4.64 9.40
N HIS A 91 -44.42 -4.56 10.56
CA HIS A 91 -45.83 -4.96 10.74
C HIS A 91 -46.83 -3.81 10.58
N LYS A 92 -46.39 -2.55 10.73
CA LYS A 92 -47.27 -1.36 10.72
C LYS A 92 -47.37 -0.73 9.33
N ASP A 93 -46.28 -0.75 8.58
CA ASP A 93 -46.15 -0.16 7.26
C ASP A 93 -45.14 -1.00 6.45
N PRO A 94 -45.59 -2.13 5.88
CA PRO A 94 -44.73 -3.04 5.13
C PRO A 94 -44.11 -2.39 3.89
N GLY A 95 -44.81 -1.42 3.28
CA GLY A 95 -44.32 -0.69 2.11
C GLY A 95 -43.05 0.10 2.43
N GLN A 96 -43.08 0.91 3.50
CA GLN A 96 -41.87 1.63 3.92
C GLN A 96 -40.75 0.70 4.41
N ALA A 97 -41.08 -0.43 5.03
CA ALA A 97 -40.07 -1.43 5.39
C ALA A 97 -39.39 -2.01 4.13
N GLN A 98 -40.14 -2.25 3.07
CA GLN A 98 -39.63 -2.74 1.79
C GLN A 98 -38.74 -1.70 1.09
N GLU A 99 -39.11 -0.42 1.13
CA GLU A 99 -38.28 0.68 0.63
C GLU A 99 -36.96 0.81 1.39
N ALA A 100 -37.00 0.74 2.72
CA ALA A 100 -35.80 0.78 3.55
C ALA A 100 -34.85 -0.40 3.27
N LEU A 101 -35.39 -1.61 3.09
CA LEU A 101 -34.60 -2.79 2.69
C LEU A 101 -34.00 -2.65 1.28
N ALA A 102 -34.74 -2.04 0.34
CA ALA A 102 -34.22 -1.76 -1.00
C ALA A 102 -33.06 -0.74 -0.95
N ALA A 103 -33.18 0.30 -0.11
CA ALA A 103 -32.11 1.28 0.12
C ALA A 103 -30.84 0.63 0.71
N ILE A 104 -31.00 -0.25 1.72
CA ILE A 104 -29.88 -1.03 2.29
C ILE A 104 -29.19 -1.87 1.21
N LYS A 105 -29.97 -2.59 0.38
CA LYS A 105 -29.43 -3.42 -0.70
C LYS A 105 -28.61 -2.60 -1.68
N GLN A 106 -29.11 -1.43 -2.08
CA GLN A 106 -28.40 -0.56 -3.00
C GLN A 106 -27.13 0.01 -2.38
N GLY A 107 -27.22 0.59 -1.17
CA GLY A 107 -26.08 1.17 -0.46
C GLY A 107 -24.98 0.16 -0.16
N SER A 108 -25.34 -1.07 0.23
CA SER A 108 -24.38 -2.16 0.44
C SER A 108 -23.66 -2.54 -0.86
N LYS A 109 -24.40 -2.59 -1.97
CA LYS A 109 -23.83 -2.88 -3.29
C LYS A 109 -22.89 -1.76 -3.74
N GLU A 110 -23.22 -0.50 -3.46
CA GLU A 110 -22.39 0.69 -3.74
C GLU A 110 -21.08 0.63 -2.97
N GLY A 111 -21.15 0.50 -1.63
CA GLY A 111 -19.96 0.47 -0.77
C GLY A 111 -19.03 -0.70 -1.09
N LEU A 112 -19.56 -1.88 -1.42
CA LEU A 112 -18.75 -3.02 -1.86
C LEU A 112 -18.10 -2.82 -3.24
N ARG A 113 -18.69 -2.00 -4.13
CA ARG A 113 -18.03 -1.65 -5.41
C ARG A 113 -16.85 -0.72 -5.14
N GLU A 114 -17.06 0.31 -4.34
CA GLU A 114 -16.04 1.29 -4.00
C GLU A 114 -14.86 0.66 -3.26
N LEU A 115 -15.12 -0.17 -2.25
CA LEU A 115 -14.08 -0.93 -1.55
C LEU A 115 -13.25 -1.80 -2.51
N ARG A 116 -13.89 -2.52 -3.45
CA ARG A 116 -13.19 -3.33 -4.44
C ARG A 116 -12.38 -2.49 -5.43
N ALA A 117 -12.87 -1.31 -5.80
CA ALA A 117 -12.14 -0.40 -6.67
C ALA A 117 -10.87 0.10 -5.99
N THR A 118 -10.98 0.57 -4.74
CA THR A 118 -9.82 1.04 -3.95
C THR A 118 -8.80 -0.08 -3.72
N LEU A 119 -9.25 -1.28 -3.33
CA LEU A 119 -8.38 -2.45 -3.20
C LEU A 119 -7.76 -2.88 -4.54
N GLY A 120 -8.50 -2.74 -5.64
CA GLY A 120 -8.01 -3.02 -6.98
C GLY A 120 -6.83 -2.14 -7.39
N VAL A 121 -6.91 -0.84 -7.08
CA VAL A 121 -5.82 0.12 -7.29
C VAL A 121 -4.61 -0.23 -6.44
N LEU A 122 -4.81 -0.54 -5.14
CA LEU A 122 -3.70 -0.91 -4.25
C LEU A 122 -3.01 -2.21 -4.70
N ARG A 123 -3.78 -3.21 -5.15
CA ARG A 123 -3.23 -4.47 -5.66
C ARG A 123 -2.41 -4.29 -6.93
N GLN A 124 -2.74 -3.30 -7.78
CA GLN A 124 -1.94 -2.97 -8.97
C GLN A 124 -0.61 -2.30 -8.63
N VAL A 125 -0.53 -1.64 -7.47
CA VAL A 125 0.69 -0.96 -7.00
C VAL A 125 1.62 -1.91 -6.23
N ASP A 126 1.05 -2.90 -5.52
CA ASP A 126 1.81 -3.82 -4.65
C ASP A 126 2.29 -5.13 -5.33
N GLU A 127 1.78 -5.54 -6.51
CA GLU A 127 2.11 -6.85 -7.13
C GLU A 127 2.53 -6.79 -8.62
N GLU A 128 3.71 -7.34 -8.92
CA GLU A 128 3.91 -8.20 -10.09
C GLU A 128 2.86 -9.33 -10.01
N ALA A 129 1.87 -9.34 -10.91
CA ALA A 129 0.76 -10.29 -11.04
C ALA A 129 0.61 -11.42 -9.97
N PRO A 130 -0.56 -11.54 -9.29
CA PRO A 130 -0.77 -12.53 -8.22
C PRO A 130 -0.36 -13.95 -8.63
N THR A 131 0.53 -14.58 -7.87
CA THR A 131 0.94 -16.00 -8.05
C THR A 131 -0.04 -16.99 -7.41
N ALA A 132 -1.02 -16.52 -6.63
CA ALA A 132 -2.06 -17.38 -6.08
C ALA A 132 -3.13 -17.68 -7.16
N PRO A 133 -3.41 -18.95 -7.48
CA PRO A 133 -4.44 -19.29 -8.45
C PRO A 133 -5.81 -18.79 -7.97
N ALA A 134 -6.63 -18.32 -8.92
CA ALA A 134 -7.99 -17.90 -8.63
C ALA A 134 -8.77 -19.04 -7.92
N PRO A 135 -9.71 -18.71 -7.01
CA PRO A 135 -10.49 -19.72 -6.31
C PRO A 135 -11.12 -20.72 -7.28
N GLY A 136 -10.77 -22.00 -7.13
CA GLY A 136 -11.26 -23.07 -8.00
C GLY A 136 -12.66 -23.56 -7.61
N LEU A 137 -13.18 -24.51 -8.39
CA LEU A 137 -14.50 -25.12 -8.20
C LEU A 137 -14.70 -25.77 -6.81
N ALA A 138 -13.62 -26.07 -6.10
CA ALA A 138 -13.65 -26.56 -4.72
C ALA A 138 -14.36 -25.60 -3.75
N GLY A 139 -14.30 -24.29 -3.99
CA GLY A 139 -14.92 -23.27 -3.13
C GLY A 139 -16.42 -23.05 -3.34
N ILE A 140 -17.04 -23.72 -4.32
CA ILE A 140 -18.48 -23.54 -4.62
C ILE A 140 -19.35 -23.99 -3.44
N GLY A 141 -18.96 -25.04 -2.72
CA GLY A 141 -19.70 -25.52 -1.55
C GLY A 141 -19.83 -24.46 -0.46
N ASP A 142 -18.72 -23.79 -0.14
CA ASP A 142 -18.69 -22.74 0.87
C ASP A 142 -19.50 -21.51 0.45
N LEU A 143 -19.45 -21.17 -0.84
CA LEU A 143 -20.22 -20.07 -1.41
C LEU A 143 -21.73 -20.33 -1.31
N VAL A 144 -22.17 -21.54 -1.67
CA VAL A 144 -23.57 -21.99 -1.58
C VAL A 144 -24.04 -21.96 -0.13
N ALA A 145 -23.24 -22.52 0.79
CA ALA A 145 -23.56 -22.51 2.21
C ALA A 145 -23.70 -21.08 2.77
N SER A 146 -22.85 -20.14 2.31
CA SER A 146 -22.94 -18.74 2.71
C SER A 146 -24.19 -18.06 2.15
N ALA A 147 -24.54 -18.30 0.89
CA ALA A 147 -25.74 -17.76 0.26
C ALA A 147 -27.03 -18.30 0.89
N SER A 148 -27.09 -19.59 1.23
CA SER A 148 -28.24 -20.19 1.93
C SER A 148 -28.40 -19.65 3.35
N ARG A 149 -27.31 -19.42 4.09
CA ARG A 149 -27.37 -18.74 5.41
C ARG A 149 -27.89 -17.30 5.30
N ALA A 150 -27.71 -16.66 4.15
CA ALA A 150 -28.28 -15.36 3.84
C ALA A 150 -29.75 -15.42 3.37
N GLY A 151 -30.38 -16.60 3.37
CA GLY A 151 -31.79 -16.81 3.01
C GLY A 151 -32.06 -16.97 1.51
N MET A 152 -31.03 -17.16 0.69
CA MET A 152 -31.20 -17.40 -0.75
C MET A 152 -31.49 -18.88 -1.03
N ASP A 153 -32.49 -19.18 -1.86
CA ASP A 153 -32.69 -20.52 -2.43
C ASP A 153 -31.69 -20.74 -3.56
N VAL A 154 -30.76 -21.69 -3.38
CA VAL A 154 -29.63 -21.91 -4.28
C VAL A 154 -29.63 -23.36 -4.76
N ARG A 155 -29.85 -23.54 -6.07
CA ARG A 155 -29.70 -24.83 -6.75
C ARG A 155 -28.35 -24.88 -7.47
N VAL A 156 -27.59 -25.96 -7.24
CA VAL A 156 -26.33 -26.22 -7.93
C VAL A 156 -26.54 -27.35 -8.94
N GLU A 157 -26.39 -27.03 -10.22
CA GLU A 157 -26.34 -28.03 -11.29
C GLU A 157 -24.91 -28.15 -11.80
N ARG A 158 -24.37 -29.38 -11.79
CA ARG A 158 -23.06 -29.69 -12.37
C ARG A 158 -23.27 -30.45 -13.67
N SER A 159 -22.75 -29.90 -14.77
CA SER A 159 -22.77 -30.56 -16.07
C SER A 159 -21.34 -30.69 -16.59
N GLY A 160 -20.94 -31.92 -16.97
CA GLY A 160 -19.60 -32.27 -17.46
C GLY A 160 -18.92 -33.39 -16.66
N ALA A 161 -18.11 -34.21 -17.34
CA ALA A 161 -17.25 -35.21 -16.69
C ALA A 161 -16.07 -34.49 -16.03
N GLY A 162 -15.83 -34.73 -14.73
CA GLY A 162 -14.82 -34.07 -13.90
C GLY A 162 -13.37 -34.38 -14.28
N SER A 163 -12.97 -34.07 -15.51
CA SER A 163 -11.57 -34.11 -15.92
C SER A 163 -10.84 -32.91 -15.33
N PRO A 164 -9.71 -33.10 -14.63
CA PRO A 164 -8.89 -31.99 -14.17
C PRO A 164 -8.44 -31.19 -15.39
N LEU A 165 -8.76 -29.90 -15.42
CA LEU A 165 -8.27 -28.97 -16.42
C LEU A 165 -6.74 -28.89 -16.26
N ARG A 166 -5.98 -29.18 -17.33
CA ARG A 166 -4.54 -28.99 -17.35
C ARG A 166 -4.25 -27.51 -17.07
N SER A 167 -3.65 -27.23 -15.92
CA SER A 167 -3.10 -25.91 -15.60
C SER A 167 -2.01 -25.57 -16.63
N ARG A 168 -2.13 -24.43 -17.29
CA ARG A 168 -1.06 -23.77 -18.03
C ARG A 168 -0.50 -22.64 -17.18
#